data_AF-A0A8F5BPD6-F1
#
_entry.id   AF-A0A8F5BPD6-F1
#
_cell.length_a   1.000
_cell.length_b   1.000
_cell.length_c   1.000
_cell.angle_alpha   90.00
_cell.angle_beta   90.00
_cell.angle_gamma   90.00
#
_symmetry.space_group_name_H-M   'P 1'
#
loop_
_entity.id
_entity.type
_entity.pdbx_description
1 polymer ?
#
loop_
_entity_poly.entity_id
_entity_poly.type
_entity_poly.pdbx_seq_one_letter_code
_entity_poly.pdbx_strand_id
1 'polypeptide(L)'
;MLLIIYLIGVMVIIHLIGATISFLEKTFPKKIGNVIAVYEAVFYVVVLFYLRGVALPLLLVTYFYLLIHVVGGVLYVRNVLGKIYSNPNGLFYYGIYELVEMLYLIVLLLIM
;
A
#
# COMPACT_ATOMS: atom_id res chain seq x y z
N MET A 1 -17.81 0.44 -10.99
CA MET A 1 -17.93 1.55 -10.01
C MET A 1 -18.10 1.01 -8.59
N LEU A 2 -19.20 0.32 -8.28
CA LEU A 2 -19.44 -0.26 -6.94
C LEU A 2 -18.32 -1.22 -6.50
N LEU A 3 -17.86 -2.09 -7.41
CA LEU A 3 -16.74 -3.00 -7.17
C LEU A 3 -15.46 -2.27 -6.74
N ILE A 4 -15.12 -1.15 -7.40
CA ILE A 4 -13.91 -0.38 -7.03
C ILE A 4 -14.05 0.18 -5.62
N ILE A 5 -15.20 0.75 -5.28
CA ILE A 5 -15.45 1.29 -3.94
C ILE A 5 -15.29 0.21 -2.87
N TYR A 6 -15.80 -1.00 -3.13
CA TYR A 6 -15.56 -2.15 -2.25
C TYR A 6 -14.07 -2.49 -2.13
N LEU A 7 -13.33 -2.49 -3.24
CA LEU A 7 -11.89 -2.74 -3.21
C LEU A 7 -11.13 -1.65 -2.44
N ILE A 8 -11.50 -0.36 -2.58
CA ILE A 8 -10.92 0.74 -1.77
C ILE A 8 -11.15 0.45 -0.28
N GLY A 9 -12.39 0.10 0.10
CA GLY A 9 -12.72 -0.23 1.49
C GLY A 9 -11.93 -1.43 2.02
N VAL A 10 -11.77 -2.48 1.22
CA VAL A 10 -10.93 -3.64 1.56
C VAL A 10 -9.47 -3.23 1.75
N MET A 11 -8.92 -2.38 0.88
CA MET A 11 -7.54 -1.88 1.04
C MET A 11 -7.37 -1.05 2.32
N VAL A 12 -8.35 -0.22 2.69
CA VAL A 12 -8.33 0.49 3.98
C VAL A 12 -8.25 -0.52 5.14
N ILE A 13 -9.09 -1.57 5.11
CA ILE A 13 -9.11 -2.60 6.16
C ILE A 13 -7.76 -3.33 6.24
N ILE A 14 -7.19 -3.74 5.10
CA ILE A 14 -5.91 -4.44 5.05
C ILE A 14 -4.80 -3.59 5.66
N HIS A 15 -4.71 -2.31 5.32
CA HIS A 15 -3.70 -1.40 5.86
C HIS A 15 -3.89 -1.11 7.34
N LEU A 16 -5.14 -0.97 7.81
CA LEU A 16 -5.42 -0.81 9.24
C LEU A 16 -5.03 -2.06 10.05
N ILE A 17 -5.29 -3.26 9.51
CA ILE A 17 -4.86 -4.52 10.12
C ILE A 17 -3.32 -4.60 10.11
N GLY A 18 -2.69 -4.31 8.97
CA GLY A 18 -1.23 -4.27 8.82
C GLY A 18 -0.57 -3.31 9.80
N ALA A 19 -1.11 -2.09 9.93
CA ALA A 19 -0.69 -1.10 10.91
C ALA A 19 -0.79 -1.66 12.33
N THR A 20 -1.95 -2.24 12.69
CA THR A 20 -2.17 -2.81 14.02
C THR A 20 -1.17 -3.93 14.33
N ILE A 21 -0.92 -4.84 13.38
CA ILE A 21 0.06 -5.92 13.53
C ILE A 21 1.49 -5.38 13.67
N SER A 22 1.83 -4.33 12.91
CA SER A 22 3.12 -3.64 13.00
C SER A 22 3.30 -2.93 14.34
N PHE A 23 2.24 -2.32 14.91
CA PHE A 23 2.25 -1.76 16.26
C PHE A 23 2.54 -2.81 17.34
N LEU A 24 2.15 -4.07 17.11
CA LEU A 24 2.43 -5.22 17.97
C LEU A 24 3.84 -5.81 17.78
N GLU A 25 4.74 -5.14 17.04
CA GLU A 25 6.14 -5.54 16.79
C GLU A 25 6.32 -6.87 16.05
N LYS A 26 5.28 -7.37 15.37
CA LYS A 26 5.32 -8.69 14.72
C LYS A 26 5.91 -8.67 13.30
N THR A 27 6.26 -7.49 12.76
CA THR A 27 6.68 -7.32 11.34
C THR A 27 7.85 -6.32 11.16
N PHE A 28 7.55 -5.11 10.66
CA PHE A 28 8.49 -4.07 10.20
C PHE A 28 9.29 -3.42 11.35
N PRO A 29 10.39 -2.69 11.06
CA PRO A 29 10.94 -1.73 12.00
C PRO A 29 9.85 -0.76 12.47
N LYS A 30 9.49 -0.85 13.76
CA LYS A 30 8.26 -0.30 14.36
C LYS A 30 7.94 1.14 13.93
N LYS A 31 8.95 2.01 13.85
CA LYS A 31 8.75 3.42 13.50
C LYS A 31 8.43 3.65 12.03
N ILE A 32 9.00 2.87 11.13
CA ILE A 32 8.86 3.08 9.68
C ILE A 32 7.58 2.40 9.18
N GLY A 33 7.36 1.13 9.56
CA GLY A 33 6.17 0.38 9.14
C GLY A 33 4.85 1.00 9.59
N ASN A 34 4.79 1.54 10.82
CA ASN A 34 3.57 2.18 11.31
C ASN A 34 3.25 3.48 10.57
N VAL A 35 4.27 4.28 10.24
CA VAL A 35 4.07 5.53 9.50
C VAL A 35 3.58 5.24 8.09
N ILE A 36 4.17 4.24 7.43
CA ILE A 36 3.76 3.80 6.09
C ILE A 36 2.31 3.30 6.11
N ALA A 37 1.97 2.36 6.99
CA ALA A 37 0.64 1.77 7.01
C ALA A 37 -0.48 2.77 7.39
N VAL A 38 -0.20 3.73 8.28
CA VAL A 38 -1.14 4.82 8.58
C VAL A 38 -1.29 5.75 7.38
N TYR A 39 -0.19 6.08 6.72
CA TYR A 39 -0.22 6.91 5.51
C TYR A 39 -1.03 6.25 4.39
N GLU A 40 -0.88 4.93 4.20
CA GLU A 40 -1.63 4.13 3.20
C GLU A 40 -3.12 4.08 3.51
N ALA A 41 -3.49 3.87 4.77
CA ALA A 41 -4.88 3.92 5.19
C ALA A 41 -5.50 5.31 4.92
N VAL A 42 -4.79 6.40 5.24
CA VAL A 42 -5.25 7.77 4.98
C VAL A 42 -5.38 8.03 3.49
N PHE A 43 -4.42 7.60 2.68
CA PHE A 43 -4.46 7.73 1.22
C PHE A 43 -5.74 7.10 0.65
N TYR A 44 -6.04 5.85 1.00
CA TYR A 44 -7.24 5.17 0.50
C TYR A 44 -8.55 5.77 1.01
N VAL A 45 -8.57 6.29 2.24
CA VAL A 45 -9.71 7.06 2.75
C VAL A 45 -9.93 8.32 1.92
N VAL A 46 -8.88 9.09 1.61
CA VAL A 46 -9.00 10.28 0.75
C VAL A 46 -9.49 9.91 -0.64
N VAL A 47 -8.93 8.87 -1.25
CA VAL A 47 -9.38 8.36 -2.55
C VAL A 47 -10.87 7.98 -2.53
N LEU A 48 -11.35 7.34 -1.46
CA LEU A 48 -12.75 6.94 -1.31
C LEU A 48 -13.71 8.14 -1.42
N PHE A 49 -13.36 9.27 -0.82
CA PHE A 49 -14.20 10.47 -0.79
C PHE A 49 -14.04 11.37 -2.03
N TYR A 50 -12.89 11.32 -2.71
CA TYR A 50 -12.54 12.26 -3.78
C TYR A 50 -12.38 11.62 -5.17
N LEU A 51 -12.81 10.37 -5.36
CA LEU A 51 -12.63 9.59 -6.59
C LEU A 51 -13.03 10.32 -7.88
N ARG A 52 -14.01 11.22 -7.86
CA ARG A 52 -14.50 11.97 -9.05
C ARG A 52 -14.21 13.47 -9.05
N GLY A 53 -13.68 14.01 -7.96
CA GLY A 53 -13.42 15.45 -7.79
C GLY A 53 -11.92 15.76 -7.87
N VAL A 54 -11.23 15.08 -8.79
CA VAL A 54 -9.79 14.86 -8.69
C VAL A 54 -9.00 16.16 -8.76
N ALA A 55 -8.45 16.56 -7.62
CA ALA A 55 -7.46 17.61 -7.55
C ALA A 55 -6.10 17.05 -7.99
N LEU A 56 -5.37 17.79 -8.84
CA LEU A 56 -4.02 17.44 -9.31
C LEU A 56 -3.08 16.87 -8.21
N PRO A 57 -3.09 17.37 -6.96
CA PRO A 57 -2.29 16.79 -5.89
C PRO A 57 -2.57 15.31 -5.61
N LEU A 58 -3.83 14.87 -5.67
CA LEU A 58 -4.20 13.48 -5.39
C LEU A 58 -3.69 12.53 -6.48
N LEU A 59 -3.70 12.97 -7.75
CA LEU A 59 -3.09 12.24 -8.86
C LEU A 59 -1.59 12.08 -8.66
N LEU A 60 -0.88 13.16 -8.32
CA LEU A 60 0.57 13.13 -8.10
C LEU A 60 0.94 12.17 -6.95
N VAL A 61 0.18 12.22 -5.84
CA VAL A 61 0.37 11.28 -4.73
C VAL A 61 0.11 9.84 -5.16
N THR A 62 -0.94 9.60 -5.95
CA THR A 62 -1.26 8.25 -6.46
C THR A 62 -0.15 7.71 -7.37
N TYR A 63 0.42 8.52 -8.26
CA TYR A 63 1.57 8.12 -9.09
C TYR A 63 2.82 7.82 -8.25
N PHE A 64 3.08 8.63 -7.22
CA PHE A 64 4.19 8.37 -6.31
C PHE A 64 3.99 7.05 -5.55
N TYR A 65 2.75 6.76 -5.14
CA TYR A 65 2.38 5.48 -4.54
C TYR A 65 2.59 4.29 -5.45
N LEU A 66 2.17 4.42 -6.71
CA LEU A 66 2.41 3.40 -7.71
C LEU A 66 3.92 3.11 -7.85
N LEU A 67 4.75 4.15 -7.89
CA LEU A 67 6.20 4.00 -7.96
C LEU A 67 6.77 3.24 -6.75
N ILE A 68 6.32 3.58 -5.54
CA ILE A 68 6.76 2.90 -4.31
C ILE A 68 6.42 1.41 -4.38
N HIS A 69 5.20 1.06 -4.78
CA HIS A 69 4.77 -0.35 -4.84
C HIS A 69 5.49 -1.14 -5.93
N VAL A 70 5.80 -0.52 -7.07
CA VAL A 70 6.64 -1.13 -8.12
C VAL A 70 8.04 -1.45 -7.56
N VAL A 71 8.70 -0.44 -6.98
CA VAL A 71 10.08 -0.56 -6.49
C VAL A 71 10.13 -1.52 -5.29
N GLY A 72 9.24 -1.32 -4.32
CA GLY A 72 9.08 -2.15 -3.13
C GLY A 72 8.82 -3.60 -3.50
N GLY A 73 7.77 -3.87 -4.30
CA GLY A 73 7.42 -5.21 -4.76
C GLY A 73 8.59 -5.95 -5.42
N VAL A 74 9.33 -5.30 -6.31
CA VAL A 74 10.52 -5.89 -6.94
C VAL A 74 11.62 -6.20 -5.93
N LEU A 75 11.90 -5.27 -5.01
CA LEU A 75 12.94 -5.45 -3.99
C LEU A 75 12.59 -6.55 -2.98
N TYR A 76 11.31 -6.69 -2.61
CA TYR A 76 10.79 -7.74 -1.76
C TYR A 76 10.86 -9.11 -2.43
N VAL A 77 10.39 -9.24 -3.67
CA VAL A 77 10.43 -10.50 -4.44
C VAL A 77 11.88 -10.96 -4.66
N ARG A 78 12.81 -10.03 -4.89
CA ARG A 78 14.24 -10.33 -5.04
C ARG A 78 14.98 -10.53 -3.71
N ASN A 79 14.28 -10.46 -2.58
CA ASN A 79 14.84 -10.57 -1.22
C ASN A 79 16.01 -9.61 -0.94
N VAL A 80 16.08 -8.49 -1.65
CA VAL A 80 17.15 -7.47 -1.47
C VAL A 80 17.06 -6.85 -0.08
N LEU A 81 15.83 -6.74 0.44
CA LEU A 81 15.52 -6.18 1.75
C LEU A 81 15.70 -7.17 2.90
N GLY A 82 16.02 -8.45 2.63
CA GLY A 82 16.15 -9.50 3.66
C GLY A 82 17.12 -9.22 4.81
N LYS A 83 18.12 -8.34 4.58
CA LYS A 83 19.08 -7.93 5.62
C LYS A 83 18.59 -6.81 6.54
N ILE A 84 17.57 -6.07 6.12
CA ILE A 84 17.02 -4.90 6.81
C ILE A 84 15.80 -5.30 7.66
N TYR A 85 15.16 -6.41 7.28
CA TYR A 85 13.93 -6.88 7.89
C TYR A 85 14.15 -8.00 8.91
N SER A 86 13.43 -7.89 10.03
CA SER A 86 13.47 -8.79 11.17
C SER A 86 13.01 -10.23 10.86
N ASN A 87 12.18 -10.42 9.84
CA ASN A 87 11.66 -11.73 9.43
C ASN A 87 11.71 -11.91 7.89
N PRO A 88 12.81 -12.44 7.33
CA PRO A 88 13.00 -12.55 5.89
C PRO A 88 12.08 -13.58 5.21
N ASN A 89 11.52 -14.53 5.96
CA ASN A 89 10.72 -15.63 5.40
C ASN A 89 9.37 -15.18 4.82
N GLY A 90 8.89 -13.99 5.19
CA GLY A 90 7.63 -13.42 4.70
C GLY A 90 7.77 -12.44 3.53
N LEU A 91 9.00 -12.05 3.16
CA LEU A 91 9.22 -10.94 2.23
C LEU A 91 8.75 -11.23 0.80
N PHE A 92 8.86 -12.48 0.34
CA PHE A 92 8.35 -12.84 -0.98
C PHE A 92 6.84 -12.62 -1.10
N TYR A 93 6.06 -13.12 -0.13
CA TYR A 93 4.61 -12.94 -0.11
C TYR A 93 4.20 -11.49 0.05
N TYR A 94 4.96 -10.72 0.84
CA TYR A 94 4.77 -9.29 0.96
C TYR A 94 5.03 -8.57 -0.38
N GLY A 95 6.06 -8.99 -1.13
CA GLY A 95 6.32 -8.48 -2.47
C GLY A 95 5.22 -8.83 -3.47
N ILE A 96 4.62 -10.01 -3.39
CA ILE A 96 3.45 -10.36 -4.23
C ILE A 96 2.25 -9.47 -3.88
N TYR A 97 2.00 -9.24 -2.59
CA TYR A 97 0.96 -8.32 -2.13
C TYR A 97 1.16 -6.91 -2.72
N GLU A 98 2.37 -6.36 -2.62
CA GLU A 98 2.72 -5.03 -3.17
C GLU A 98 2.49 -4.95 -4.69
N LEU A 99 2.78 -6.02 -5.44
CA LEU A 99 2.52 -6.08 -6.89
C LEU A 99 1.02 -6.18 -7.22
N VAL A 100 0.22 -6.85 -6.38
CA VAL A 100 -1.24 -6.85 -6.53
C VAL A 100 -1.81 -5.47 -6.26
N GLU A 101 -1.30 -4.79 -5.22
CA GLU A 101 -1.68 -3.42 -4.89
C GLU A 101 -1.27 -2.43 -5.98
N MET A 102 -0.10 -2.62 -6.60
CA MET A 102 0.32 -1.87 -7.79
C MET A 102 -0.72 -1.99 -8.93
N LEU A 103 -1.17 -3.20 -9.25
CA LEU A 103 -2.21 -3.40 -10.28
C LEU A 103 -3.49 -2.66 -9.93
N TYR A 104 -3.86 -2.68 -8.65
CA TYR A 104 -5.01 -1.96 -8.15
C TYR A 104 -4.86 -0.43 -8.28
N LEU A 105 -3.70 0.14 -7.95
CA LEU A 105 -3.38 1.56 -8.15
C LEU A 105 -3.43 1.98 -9.62
N ILE A 106 -3.00 1.12 -10.55
CA ILE A 106 -3.14 1.37 -12.00
C ILE A 106 -4.62 1.49 -12.38
N VAL A 107 -5.45 0.55 -11.93
CA VAL A 107 -6.90 0.61 -12.19
C VAL A 107 -7.51 1.88 -11.59
N LEU A 108 -7.08 2.29 -10.40
CA LEU A 108 -7.52 3.51 -9.75
C LEU A 108 -7.18 4.75 -10.58
N LEU A 109 -5.94 4.87 -11.07
CA LEU A 109 -5.50 5.97 -11.92
C LEU A 109 -6.26 6.06 -13.25
N LEU A 110 -6.71 4.94 -13.80
CA LEU A 110 -7.48 4.91 -15.05
C LEU A 110 -8.93 5.42 -14.90
N ILE A 111 -9.46 5.42 -13.68
CA ILE A 111 -10.86 5.77 -13.42
C ILE A 111 -11.03 7.10 -12.66
N MET A 112 -9.94 7.61 -12.09
CA MET A 112 -9.83 8.94 -11.49
C MET A 112 -9.73 9.99 -12.60
#